data_AF-A0AAU0N9F3-F1
#
_entry.id   AF-A0AAU0N9F3-F1
#
_cell.length_a   1.000
_cell.length_b   1.000
_cell.length_c   1.000
_cell.angle_alpha   90.00
_cell.angle_beta   90.00
_cell.angle_gamma   90.00
#
_symmetry.space_group_name_H-M   'P 1'
#
loop_
_entity.id
_entity.type
_entity.pdbx_description
1 polymer ?
#
loop_
_entity_poly.entity_id
_entity_poly.type
_entity_poly.pdbx_seq_one_letter_code
_entity_poly.pdbx_strand_id
1 'polypeptide(L)'
;MFHIGFKIRELGLIIEKYLQHMIIQCNLEHLEGPQGAVLFYLISHEDQDIFQKDIEQLLNIQKASASGLIKRMEKMGLSMSSLWKVINVLKPSK
;
A
#
# COMPACT_ATOMS: atom_id res chain seq x y z
N MET A 1 -8.62 -16.96 -35.95
CA MET A 1 -8.51 -17.43 -34.56
C MET A 1 -7.49 -16.56 -33.80
N PHE A 2 -7.85 -15.32 -33.46
CA PHE A 2 -7.05 -14.38 -32.63
C PHE A 2 -7.87 -13.81 -31.45
N HIS A 3 -9.04 -14.40 -31.17
CA HIS A 3 -10.03 -13.84 -30.23
C HIS A 3 -9.55 -13.82 -28.77
N ILE A 4 -8.67 -14.74 -28.39
CA ILE A 4 -8.11 -14.79 -27.03
C ILE A 4 -7.20 -13.57 -26.79
N GLY A 5 -6.35 -13.21 -27.75
CA GLY A 5 -5.46 -12.05 -27.62
C GLY A 5 -6.22 -10.73 -27.47
N PHE A 6 -7.28 -10.54 -28.24
CA PHE A 6 -8.16 -9.37 -28.12
C PHE A 6 -8.87 -9.32 -26.77
N LYS A 7 -9.40 -10.45 -26.28
CA LYS A 7 -10.04 -10.55 -24.97
C LYS A 7 -9.06 -10.29 -23.82
N ILE A 8 -7.82 -10.77 -23.92
CA ILE A 8 -6.77 -10.49 -22.92
C ILE A 8 -6.47 -8.99 -22.89
N ARG A 9 -6.33 -8.35 -24.06
CA ARG A 9 -6.10 -6.90 -24.14
C ARG A 9 -7.27 -6.11 -23.57
N GLU A 10 -8.49 -6.50 -23.91
CA GLU A 10 -9.71 -5.88 -23.39
C GLU A 10 -9.80 -5.98 -21.86
N LEU A 11 -9.53 -7.17 -21.30
CA LEU A 11 -9.45 -7.35 -19.85
C LEU A 11 -8.36 -6.48 -19.22
N GLY A 12 -7.17 -6.40 -19.85
CA GLY A 12 -6.09 -5.54 -19.38
C GLY A 12 -6.51 -4.07 -19.29
N LEU A 13 -7.20 -3.55 -20.32
CA LEU A 13 -7.71 -2.18 -20.34
C LEU A 13 -8.78 -1.93 -19.27
N ILE A 14 -9.66 -2.90 -19.03
CA ILE A 14 -10.69 -2.81 -17.98
C ILE A 14 -10.04 -2.80 -16.59
N ILE A 15 -9.06 -3.67 -16.35
CA ILE A 15 -8.31 -3.73 -15.09
C ILE A 15 -7.57 -2.41 -14.87
N GLU A 16 -6.87 -1.90 -15.89
CA GLU A 16 -6.13 -0.63 -15.80
C GLU A 16 -7.06 0.53 -15.47
N LYS A 17 -8.21 0.64 -16.14
CA LYS A 17 -9.21 1.67 -15.87
C LYS A 17 -9.79 1.57 -14.46
N TYR A 18 -10.04 0.35 -13.99
CA TYR A 18 -10.52 0.10 -12.62
C TYR A 18 -9.46 0.52 -11.58
N LEU A 19 -8.19 0.14 -11.80
CA LEU A 19 -7.09 0.54 -10.93
C LEU A 19 -6.88 2.05 -10.91
N GLN A 20 -6.93 2.73 -12.06
CA GLN A 20 -6.86 4.20 -12.12
C GLN A 20 -7.98 4.87 -11.34
N HIS A 21 -9.22 4.37 -11.48
CA HIS A 21 -10.35 4.90 -10.73
C HIS A 21 -10.16 4.71 -9.21
N MET A 22 -9.68 3.54 -8.78
CA MET A 22 -9.34 3.28 -7.39
C MET A 22 -8.21 4.17 -6.88
N ILE A 23 -7.17 4.41 -7.69
CA ILE A 23 -6.04 5.29 -7.37
C ILE A 23 -6.55 6.72 -7.13
N ILE A 24 -7.40 7.24 -8.02
CA ILE A 24 -7.99 8.58 -7.88
C ILE A 24 -8.88 8.66 -6.62
N GLN A 25 -9.80 7.68 -6.46
CA GLN A 25 -10.75 7.68 -5.34
C GLN A 25 -10.06 7.57 -3.97
N CYS A 26 -8.97 6.81 -3.90
CA CYS A 26 -8.20 6.64 -2.67
C CYS A 26 -7.04 7.65 -2.55
N ASN A 27 -6.96 8.65 -3.45
CA ASN A 27 -5.92 9.69 -3.46
C ASN A 27 -4.48 9.12 -3.51
N LEU A 28 -4.32 7.99 -4.20
CA LEU A 28 -3.08 7.22 -4.34
C LEU A 28 -2.24 7.65 -5.54
N GLU A 29 -2.64 8.70 -6.27
CA GLU A 29 -1.95 9.17 -7.48
C GLU A 29 -0.48 9.55 -7.21
N HIS A 30 -0.15 9.86 -5.95
CA HIS A 30 1.17 10.26 -5.49
C HIS A 30 1.94 9.14 -4.79
N LEU A 31 1.48 7.88 -4.87
CA LEU A 31 2.19 6.75 -4.29
C LEU A 31 3.41 6.38 -5.13
N GLU A 32 4.59 6.69 -4.61
CA GLU A 32 5.88 6.43 -5.24
C GLU A 32 6.66 5.33 -4.50
N GLY A 33 7.24 4.40 -5.27
CA GLY A 33 8.22 3.39 -4.87
C GLY A 33 8.00 2.79 -3.47
N PRO A 34 8.71 3.27 -2.42
CA PRO A 34 8.59 2.76 -1.05
C PRO A 34 7.17 2.76 -0.48
N GLN A 35 6.33 3.73 -0.84
CA GLN A 35 4.95 3.82 -0.36
C GLN A 35 4.12 2.65 -0.93
N GLY A 36 4.36 2.31 -2.20
CA GLY A 36 3.63 1.24 -2.91
C GLY A 36 4.04 -0.12 -2.38
N ALA A 37 5.32 -0.31 -2.10
CA ALA A 37 5.85 -1.51 -1.46
C ALA A 37 5.23 -1.72 -0.06
N VAL A 38 5.11 -0.65 0.74
CA VAL A 38 4.46 -0.73 2.06
C VAL A 38 2.98 -1.06 1.92
N LEU A 39 2.25 -0.38 1.04
CA LEU A 39 0.82 -0.67 0.82
C LEU A 39 0.59 -2.12 0.39
N PHE A 40 1.38 -2.62 -0.57
CA PHE A 40 1.31 -4.01 -1.02
C PHE A 40 1.62 -5.01 0.10
N TYR A 41 2.64 -4.71 0.92
CA TYR A 41 3.02 -5.54 2.05
C TYR A 41 1.89 -5.64 3.08
N LEU A 42 1.22 -4.53 3.38
CA LEU A 42 0.09 -4.51 4.32
C LEU A 42 -1.12 -5.30 3.81
N ILE A 43 -1.45 -5.18 2.52
CA ILE A 43 -2.56 -5.95 1.90
C ILE A 43 -2.23 -7.45 1.88
N SER A 44 -0.96 -7.80 1.65
CA SER A 44 -0.53 -9.20 1.58
C SER A 44 -0.48 -9.88 2.96
N HIS A 45 -0.53 -9.10 4.05
CA HIS A 45 -0.43 -9.58 5.43
C HIS A 45 -1.59 -9.06 6.29
N GLU A 46 -2.79 -8.96 5.72
CA GLU A 46 -3.97 -8.44 6.42
C GLU A 46 -4.33 -9.21 7.70
N ASP A 47 -4.01 -10.50 7.78
CA ASP A 47 -4.32 -11.35 8.94
C ASP A 47 -3.19 -11.38 9.99
N GLN A 48 -2.21 -10.48 9.88
CA GLN A 48 -1.04 -10.42 10.76
C GLN A 48 -0.91 -9.05 11.43
N ASP A 49 -0.40 -9.04 12.65
CA ASP A 49 0.05 -7.80 13.30
C ASP A 49 1.35 -7.34 12.66
N ILE A 50 1.33 -6.17 12.02
CA ILE A 50 2.48 -5.58 11.33
C ILE A 50 3.02 -4.39 12.12
N PHE A 51 4.33 -4.36 12.32
CA PHE A 51 5.05 -3.39 13.12
C PHE A 51 5.97 -2.49 12.27
N GLN A 52 6.34 -1.32 12.80
CA GLN A 52 7.26 -0.41 12.12
C GLN A 52 8.60 -1.09 11.75
N LYS A 53 9.09 -1.99 12.61
CA LYS A 53 10.29 -2.79 12.34
C LYS A 53 10.18 -3.64 11.06
N ASP A 54 8.97 -4.07 10.70
CA ASP A 54 8.75 -4.90 9.53
C ASP A 54 8.83 -4.03 8.27
N ILE A 55 8.41 -2.77 8.36
CA ILE A 55 8.61 -1.76 7.31
C ILE A 55 10.08 -1.36 7.18
N GLU A 56 10.78 -1.22 8.31
CA GLU A 56 12.23 -0.98 8.34
C GLU A 56 12.99 -2.12 7.63
N GLN A 57 12.61 -3.38 7.89
CA GLN A 57 13.19 -4.56 7.24
C GLN A 57 12.81 -4.67 5.76
N LEU A 58 11.53 -4.49 5.43
CA LEU A 58 11.01 -4.56 4.06
C LEU A 58 11.76 -3.61 3.12
N LEU A 59 12.01 -2.39 3.58
CA LEU A 59 12.63 -1.34 2.77
C LEU A 59 14.13 -1.19 3.04
N ASN A 60 14.67 -1.91 4.02
CA ASN A 60 16.03 -1.74 4.54
C ASN A 60 16.36 -0.27 4.88
N ILE A 61 15.49 0.37 5.68
CA ILE A 61 15.62 1.77 6.08
C ILE A 61 15.69 1.94 7.59
N GLN A 62 16.29 3.04 8.03
CA GLN A 62 16.33 3.38 9.45
C GLN A 62 14.95 3.80 9.98
N LYS A 63 14.77 3.60 11.30
CA LYS A 63 13.59 3.99 12.07
C LYS A 63 13.04 5.39 11.77
N ALA A 64 13.90 6.39 11.67
CA ALA A 64 13.48 7.77 11.38
C ALA A 64 12.85 7.89 9.99
N SER A 65 13.43 7.23 8.99
CA SER A 65 12.92 7.20 7.61
C SER A 65 11.60 6.45 7.50
N ALA A 66 11.47 5.30 8.18
CA ALA A 66 10.22 4.54 8.25
C ALA A 66 9.10 5.35 8.91
N SER A 67 9.38 6.01 10.04
CA SER A 67 8.40 6.87 10.72
C SER A 67 7.96 8.05 9.85
N GLY A 68 8.90 8.69 9.15
CA GLY A 68 8.59 9.77 8.22
C GLY A 68 7.75 9.31 7.03
N LEU A 69 8.02 8.12 6.51
CA LEU A 69 7.24 7.49 5.44
C LEU A 69 5.80 7.21 5.88
N ILE A 70 5.61 6.57 7.03
CA ILE A 70 4.28 6.25 7.57
C ILE A 70 3.46 7.52 7.79
N LYS A 71 4.04 8.56 8.39
CA LYS A 71 3.36 9.87 8.57
C LYS A 71 2.95 10.53 7.26
N ARG A 72 3.74 10.36 6.18
CA ARG A 72 3.36 10.87 4.85
C ARG A 72 2.18 10.06 4.28
N MET A 73 2.20 8.75 4.44
CA MET A 73 1.11 7.86 4.00
C MET A 73 -0.20 8.14 4.75
N GLU A 74 -0.15 8.46 6.05
CA GLU A 74 -1.34 8.90 6.82
C GLU A 74 -1.92 10.21 6.28
N LYS A 75 -1.06 11.19 5.96
CA LYS A 75 -1.48 12.50 5.42
C LYS A 75 -2.09 12.42 4.02
N MET A 76 -1.76 11.38 3.24
CA MET A 76 -2.28 11.17 1.89
C MET A 76 -3.74 10.67 1.85
N GLY A 77 -4.34 10.36 3.00
CA GLY A 77 -5.75 9.94 3.07
C GLY A 77 -5.95 8.44 2.83
N LEU A 78 -4.89 7.64 2.87
CA LEU A 78 -4.99 6.19 3.02
C LEU A 78 -5.82 5.89 4.27
N SER A 79 -7.07 5.49 4.07
CA SER A 79 -8.07 5.45 5.12
C SER A 79 -7.63 4.54 6.27
N MET A 80 -7.61 5.12 7.46
CA MET A 80 -7.13 4.58 8.73
C MET A 80 -7.64 3.19 9.12
N SER A 81 -8.68 2.63 8.50
CA SER A 81 -9.23 1.31 8.86
C SER A 81 -8.30 0.14 8.51
N SER A 82 -7.59 0.22 7.38
CA SER A 82 -6.58 -0.79 6.98
C SER A 82 -5.22 -0.51 7.63
N LEU A 83 -4.90 0.76 7.91
CA LEU A 83 -3.70 1.17 8.64
C LEU A 83 -3.83 0.98 10.17
N TRP A 84 -5.03 0.84 10.74
CA TRP A 84 -5.25 0.59 12.17
C TRP A 84 -4.72 -0.77 12.64
N LYS A 85 -4.62 -1.76 11.73
CA LYS A 85 -3.90 -3.02 12.01
C LYS A 85 -2.41 -2.78 12.31
N VAL A 86 -1.82 -1.70 11.78
CA VAL A 86 -0.40 -1.35 11.92
C VAL A 86 -0.13 -0.42 13.12
N ILE A 87 -1.13 0.34 13.59
CA ILE A 87 -0.93 1.39 14.62
C ILE A 87 -1.11 0.90 16.07
N ASN A 88 -1.61 -0.33 16.30
CA ASN A 88 -1.49 -0.95 17.64
C ASN A 88 -0.03 -1.18 18.09
N VAL A 89 0.92 -0.92 17.19
CA VAL A 89 2.37 -1.00 17.39
C VAL A 89 2.98 0.25 18.03
N LEU A 90 2.28 1.38 18.07
CA LEU A 90 2.80 2.60 18.68
C LEU A 90 2.49 2.74 20.18
N LYS A 91 1.98 1.69 20.84
CA LYS A 91 2.11 1.60 22.30
C LYS A 91 3.55 1.18 22.63
N PRO A 92 4.33 2.00 23.36
CA PRO A 92 5.54 1.48 23.97
C PRO A 92 5.13 0.34 24.90
N SER A 93 5.70 -0.84 24.70
CA SER A 93 5.65 -1.87 25.74
C SER A 93 6.22 -1.26 27.03
N LYS A 94 5.55 -1.54 28.15
CA LYS A 94 6.23 -1.50 29.45
C LYS A 94 7.47 -2.38 29.42
#